data_AF-A0A914DW83-F1
#
_entry.id   AF-A0A914DW83-F1
#
_cell.length_a   1.000
_cell.length_b   1.000
_cell.length_c   1.000
_cell.angle_alpha   90.00
_cell.angle_beta   90.00
_cell.angle_gamma   90.00
#
_symmetry.space_group_name_H-M   'P 1'
#
loop_
_entity.id
_entity.type
_entity.pdbx_description
1 polymer ?
#
loop_
_entity_poly.entity_id
_entity_poly.type
_entity_poly.pdbx_seq_one_letter_code
_entity_poly.pdbx_strand_id
1 'polypeptide(L)'
;GFNIKSVMADEIKLNVWDIGGQRKIRPYWKNYFDNTDVLIYVIDSSDKKRFDETALELSELLEEDKLRNVPVLIFANKQDLLTAAKASEIADGLQLIKIRDRSWQIQACSALSGEGIKDGMEWISKNIRNVSGGPRIQTSSFQTSVSS
;
A
#
# COMPACT_ATOMS: atom_id res chain seq x y z
N GLY A 1 1.94 -6.44 17.30
CA GLY A 1 0.85 -7.37 16.99
C GLY A 1 0.35 -7.08 15.59
N PHE A 2 -0.33 -8.03 14.94
CA PHE A 2 -0.98 -7.82 13.65
C PHE A 2 -2.50 -7.90 13.82
N ASN A 3 -3.25 -7.14 13.03
CA ASN A 3 -4.72 -7.19 12.99
C ASN A 3 -5.14 -7.68 11.59
N ILE A 4 -5.98 -8.70 11.53
CA ILE A 4 -6.57 -9.17 10.27
C ILE A 4 -7.95 -8.53 10.16
N LYS A 5 -8.15 -7.69 9.13
CA LYS A 5 -9.48 -7.17 8.78
C LYS A 5 -9.88 -7.68 7.41
N SER A 6 -11.08 -8.27 7.33
CA SER A 6 -11.69 -8.58 6.04
C SER A 6 -12.43 -7.35 5.52
N VAL A 7 -11.97 -6.80 4.39
CA VAL A 7 -12.65 -5.71 3.69
C VAL A 7 -13.28 -6.28 2.42
N MET A 8 -14.57 -6.04 2.23
CA MET A 8 -15.26 -6.35 0.97
C MET A 8 -15.07 -5.16 0.02
N ALA A 9 -14.31 -5.38 -1.06
CA ALA A 9 -14.23 -4.44 -2.17
C ALA A 9 -14.94 -5.10 -3.36
N ASP A 10 -16.16 -4.64 -3.66
CA ASP A 10 -17.08 -5.30 -4.59
C ASP A 10 -17.31 -6.80 -4.24
N GLU A 11 -17.01 -7.71 -5.16
CA GLU A 11 -17.10 -9.16 -5.00
C GLU A 11 -15.82 -9.79 -4.41
N ILE A 12 -14.83 -8.98 -4.03
CA ILE A 12 -13.52 -9.45 -3.58
C ILE A 12 -13.41 -9.29 -2.06
N LYS A 13 -13.09 -10.39 -1.39
CA LYS A 13 -12.75 -10.40 0.03
C LYS A 13 -11.25 -10.24 0.19
N LEU A 14 -10.82 -9.09 0.68
CA LEU A 14 -9.44 -8.78 1.00
C LEU A 14 -9.16 -9.10 2.46
N ASN A 15 -8.15 -9.92 2.72
CA ASN A 15 -7.58 -10.11 4.06
C ASN A 15 -6.39 -9.16 4.20
N VAL A 16 -6.63 -8.07 4.91
CA VAL A 16 -5.59 -7.05 5.14
C VAL A 16 -4.79 -7.45 6.36
N TRP A 17 -3.46 -7.52 6.20
CA TRP A 17 -2.50 -7.67 7.27
C TRP A 17 -1.96 -6.29 7.63
N ASP A 18 -2.46 -5.73 8.73
CA ASP A 18 -1.93 -4.47 9.27
C ASP A 18 -0.67 -4.75 10.09
N ILE A 19 0.46 -4.23 9.62
CA ILE A 19 1.77 -4.45 10.22
C ILE A 19 2.39 -3.10 10.54
N GLY A 20 2.75 -2.90 11.81
CA GLY A 20 3.32 -1.64 12.24
C GLY A 20 4.64 -1.32 11.50
N GLY A 21 4.82 -0.05 11.17
CA GLY A 21 6.02 0.44 10.47
C GLY A 21 7.20 0.82 11.35
N GLN A 22 7.15 0.54 12.65
CA GLN A 22 8.28 0.83 13.54
C GLN A 22 9.52 0.06 13.08
N ARG A 23 10.67 0.75 12.97
CA ARG A 23 11.95 0.17 12.52
C ARG A 23 12.28 -1.18 13.18
N LYS A 24 11.97 -1.33 14.48
CA LYS A 24 12.23 -2.56 15.25
C LYS A 24 11.48 -3.80 14.75
N ILE A 25 10.35 -3.64 14.09
CA ILE A 25 9.50 -4.77 13.66
C ILE A 25 9.52 -5.00 12.14
N ARG A 26 10.18 -4.13 11.37
CA ARG A 26 10.37 -4.29 9.92
C ARG A 26 11.03 -5.61 9.50
N PRO A 27 12.00 -6.19 10.25
CA PRO A 27 12.55 -7.50 9.89
C PRO A 27 11.49 -8.61 9.78
N TYR A 28 10.35 -8.48 10.48
CA TYR A 28 9.27 -9.47 10.45
C TYR A 28 8.32 -9.31 9.26
N TRP A 29 8.44 -8.24 8.46
CA TRP A 29 7.62 -8.03 7.26
C TRP A 29 7.75 -9.20 6.27
N LYS A 30 8.95 -9.77 6.17
CA LYS A 30 9.26 -10.92 5.30
C LYS A 30 8.41 -12.15 5.55
N ASN A 31 7.82 -12.28 6.74
CA ASN A 31 6.94 -13.39 7.10
C ASN A 31 5.57 -13.31 6.40
N TYR A 32 5.25 -12.19 5.74
CA TYR A 32 3.94 -11.91 5.18
C TYR A 32 3.95 -11.71 3.66
N PHE A 33 5.13 -11.80 3.02
CA PHE A 33 5.23 -11.59 1.56
C PHE A 33 4.68 -12.76 0.75
N ASP A 34 4.72 -13.97 1.30
CA ASP A 34 4.23 -15.16 0.61
C ASP A 34 2.71 -15.08 0.37
N ASN A 35 2.28 -15.36 -0.86
CA ASN A 35 0.89 -15.30 -1.30
C ASN A 35 0.25 -13.90 -1.17
N THR A 36 1.05 -12.83 -1.32
CA THR A 36 0.55 -11.45 -1.44
C THR A 36 0.11 -11.17 -2.87
N ASP A 37 -1.16 -10.83 -3.07
CA ASP A 37 -1.68 -10.46 -4.39
C ASP A 37 -1.64 -8.94 -4.63
N VAL A 38 -1.58 -8.14 -3.55
CA VAL A 38 -1.47 -6.68 -3.64
C VAL A 38 -0.73 -6.10 -2.44
N LEU A 39 0.15 -5.14 -2.69
CA LEU A 39 0.83 -4.36 -1.65
C LEU A 39 0.09 -3.03 -1.44
N ILE A 40 -0.28 -2.70 -0.20
CA ILE A 40 -0.89 -1.40 0.16
C ILE A 40 0.08 -0.61 1.02
N TYR A 41 0.74 0.39 0.46
CA TYR A 41 1.70 1.22 1.18
C TYR A 41 1.06 2.52 1.64
N VAL A 42 1.03 2.82 2.94
CA VAL A 42 0.33 4.01 3.47
C VAL A 42 1.32 5.04 4.00
N ILE A 43 1.27 6.24 3.43
CA ILE A 43 2.15 7.35 3.76
C ILE A 43 1.36 8.42 4.48
N ASP A 44 1.91 8.93 5.58
CA ASP A 44 1.44 10.15 6.21
C ASP A 44 1.88 11.35 5.37
N SER A 45 0.95 11.94 4.61
CA SER A 45 1.26 13.04 3.70
C SER A 45 1.67 14.32 4.44
N SER A 46 1.36 14.44 5.74
CA SER A 46 1.71 15.61 6.55
C SER A 46 3.15 15.57 7.07
N ASP A 47 3.79 14.39 7.06
CA ASP A 47 5.14 14.21 7.61
C ASP A 47 6.21 14.13 6.53
N LYS A 48 6.47 15.28 5.90
CA LYS A 48 7.44 15.43 4.81
C LYS A 48 8.87 15.05 5.20
N LYS A 49 9.21 15.06 6.50
CA LYS A 49 10.55 14.71 7.00
C LYS A 49 10.87 13.23 6.83
N ARG A 50 9.83 12.38 6.71
CA ARG A 50 9.97 10.93 6.55
C ARG A 50 9.88 10.44 5.11
N PHE A 51 9.74 11.33 4.13
CA PHE A 51 9.57 10.91 2.73
C PHE A 51 10.78 10.15 2.21
N ASP A 52 12.00 10.57 2.56
CA ASP A 52 13.21 9.85 2.15
C ASP A 52 13.28 8.45 2.79
N GLU A 53 12.90 8.32 4.06
CA GLU A 53 12.83 7.04 4.76
C GLU A 53 11.78 6.12 4.13
N THR A 54 10.59 6.64 3.83
CA THR A 54 9.51 5.87 3.21
C THR A 54 9.86 5.47 1.77
N ALA A 55 10.60 6.30 1.04
CA ALA A 55 11.07 5.99 -0.31
C ALA A 55 12.07 4.84 -0.31
N LEU A 56 13.01 4.86 0.64
CA LEU A 56 13.98 3.77 0.80
C LEU A 56 13.27 2.45 1.16
N GLU A 57 12.36 2.48 2.14
CA GLU A 57 11.59 1.29 2.54
C GLU A 57 10.75 0.71 1.40
N LEU A 58 10.09 1.58 0.64
CA LEU A 58 9.33 1.12 -0.52
C LEU A 58 10.28 0.47 -1.53
N SER A 59 11.42 1.09 -1.84
CA SER A 59 12.42 0.50 -2.74
C SER A 59 12.87 -0.89 -2.28
N GLU A 60 13.22 -1.04 -1.00
CA GLU A 60 13.60 -2.33 -0.41
C GLU A 60 12.48 -3.38 -0.53
N LEU A 61 11.23 -2.99 -0.29
CA LEU A 61 10.07 -3.88 -0.47
C LEU A 61 9.89 -4.31 -1.93
N LEU A 62 10.09 -3.42 -2.89
CA LEU A 62 9.91 -3.72 -4.30
C LEU A 62 11.01 -4.64 -4.86
N GLU A 63 12.19 -4.65 -4.24
CA GLU A 63 13.31 -5.54 -4.59
C GLU A 63 13.12 -6.99 -4.08
N GLU A 64 12.17 -7.24 -3.17
CA GLU A 64 11.94 -8.59 -2.65
C GLU A 64 11.31 -9.50 -3.72
N ASP A 65 11.99 -10.61 -4.04
CA ASP A 65 11.56 -11.58 -5.06
C ASP A 65 10.13 -12.10 -4.84
N LYS A 66 9.73 -12.24 -3.58
CA LYS A 66 8.38 -12.69 -3.19
C LYS A 66 7.27 -11.70 -3.55
N LEU A 67 7.62 -10.42 -3.71
CA LEU A 67 6.71 -9.35 -4.10
C LEU A 67 6.84 -8.99 -5.58
N ARG A 68 7.61 -9.75 -6.37
CA ARG A 68 7.81 -9.48 -7.79
C ARG A 68 6.48 -9.54 -8.54
N ASN A 69 6.25 -8.57 -9.42
CA ASN A 69 5.01 -8.39 -10.20
C ASN A 69 3.74 -8.12 -9.37
N VAL A 70 3.82 -8.06 -8.03
CA VAL A 70 2.67 -7.76 -7.17
C VAL A 70 2.28 -6.30 -7.35
N PRO A 71 1.03 -5.98 -7.76
CA PRO A 71 0.56 -4.61 -7.87
C PRO A 71 0.68 -3.82 -6.55
N VAL A 72 0.97 -2.53 -6.65
CA VAL A 72 1.21 -1.68 -5.48
C VAL A 72 0.26 -0.48 -5.46
N LEU A 73 -0.59 -0.40 -4.44
CA LEU A 73 -1.37 0.80 -4.14
C LEU A 73 -0.65 1.62 -3.07
N ILE A 74 -0.40 2.90 -3.33
CA ILE A 74 0.11 3.85 -2.35
C ILE A 74 -1.03 4.75 -1.92
N PHE A 75 -1.36 4.76 -0.62
CA PHE A 75 -2.26 5.75 -0.06
C PHE A 75 -1.47 6.95 0.48
N ALA A 76 -1.67 8.11 -0.14
CA ALA A 76 -1.24 9.40 0.38
C ALA A 76 -2.28 9.89 1.40
N ASN A 77 -2.15 9.43 2.65
CA ASN A 77 -3.13 9.60 3.72
C ASN A 77 -2.98 10.95 4.44
N LYS A 78 -3.98 11.33 5.24
CA LYS A 78 -4.10 12.57 6.01
C LYS A 78 -4.26 13.84 5.16
N GLN A 79 -4.93 13.72 4.02
CA GLN A 79 -5.24 14.88 3.15
C GLN A 79 -6.20 15.90 3.79
N ASP A 80 -6.81 15.56 4.92
CA ASP A 80 -7.57 16.49 5.77
C ASP A 80 -6.68 17.56 6.44
N LEU A 81 -5.37 17.34 6.52
CA LEU A 81 -4.43 18.29 7.13
C LEU A 81 -3.90 19.30 6.11
N LEU A 82 -3.90 20.59 6.47
CA LEU A 82 -3.36 21.67 5.62
C LEU A 82 -1.88 21.50 5.25
N THR A 83 -1.12 20.76 6.06
CA THR A 83 0.30 20.47 5.85
C THR A 83 0.54 19.29 4.91
N ALA A 84 -0.51 18.58 4.49
CA ALA A 84 -0.40 17.40 3.64
C ALA A 84 0.22 17.73 2.27
N ALA A 85 1.21 16.93 1.87
CA ALA A 85 1.73 16.93 0.52
C ALA A 85 0.71 16.33 -0.44
N LYS A 86 0.72 16.81 -1.69
CA LYS A 86 -0.11 16.24 -2.75
C LYS A 86 0.40 14.85 -3.15
N ALA A 87 -0.50 13.99 -3.60
CA ALA A 87 -0.15 12.68 -4.14
C ALA A 87 0.93 12.75 -5.24
N SER A 88 0.90 13.77 -6.10
CA SER A 88 1.93 13.97 -7.14
C SER A 88 3.33 14.22 -6.57
N GLU A 89 3.44 15.04 -5.51
CA GLU A 89 4.71 15.35 -4.86
C GLU A 89 5.31 14.10 -4.20
N ILE A 90 4.45 13.29 -3.58
CA ILE A 90 4.84 12.01 -2.98
C ILE A 90 5.28 11.03 -4.08
N ALA A 91 4.54 10.94 -5.19
CA ALA A 91 4.89 10.07 -6.31
C ALA A 91 6.27 10.39 -6.90
N ASP A 92 6.59 11.68 -7.04
CA ASP A 92 7.88 12.15 -7.51
C ASP A 92 8.99 11.81 -6.52
N GLY A 93 8.77 12.04 -5.22
CA GLY A 93 9.73 11.71 -4.15
C GLY A 93 10.03 10.22 -4.05
N LEU A 94 9.01 9.37 -4.21
CA LEU A 94 9.14 7.92 -4.26
C LEU A 94 9.69 7.39 -5.59
N GLN A 95 9.82 8.27 -6.60
CA GLN A 95 10.24 7.91 -7.96
C GLN A 95 9.38 6.79 -8.58
N LEU A 96 8.06 6.79 -8.33
CA LEU A 96 7.15 5.71 -8.77
C LEU A 96 7.20 5.46 -10.28
N ILE A 97 7.50 6.50 -11.07
CA ILE A 97 7.67 6.39 -12.52
C ILE A 97 8.81 5.45 -12.95
N LYS A 98 9.76 5.14 -12.07
CA LYS A 98 10.84 4.18 -12.33
C LYS A 98 10.42 2.73 -12.16
N ILE A 99 9.28 2.48 -11.52
CA ILE A 99 8.72 1.13 -11.37
C ILE A 99 8.15 0.70 -12.72
N ARG A 100 8.71 -0.37 -13.28
CA ARG A 100 8.36 -0.90 -14.62
C ARG A 100 7.94 -2.36 -14.63
N ASP A 101 8.15 -3.07 -13.52
CA ASP A 101 7.95 -4.51 -13.39
C ASP A 101 6.57 -4.88 -12.85
N ARG A 102 5.75 -3.90 -12.45
CA ARG A 102 4.42 -4.09 -11.87
C ARG A 102 3.53 -2.87 -12.07
N SER A 103 2.22 -3.08 -11.96
CA SER A 103 1.25 -1.99 -11.89
C SER A 103 1.36 -1.27 -10.55
N TRP A 104 1.21 0.05 -10.57
CA TRP A 104 1.12 0.85 -9.35
C TRP A 104 0.09 1.97 -9.48
N GLN A 105 -0.40 2.46 -8.35
CA GLN A 105 -1.28 3.63 -8.25
C GLN A 105 -0.96 4.39 -6.97
N ILE A 106 -1.01 5.71 -7.02
CA ILE A 106 -1.07 6.54 -5.82
C ILE A 106 -2.47 7.15 -5.69
N GLN A 107 -3.04 7.09 -4.50
CA GLN A 107 -4.38 7.59 -4.20
C GLN A 107 -4.32 8.53 -3.00
N ALA A 108 -4.71 9.79 -3.21
CA ALA A 108 -4.94 10.74 -2.13
C ALA A 108 -6.13 10.26 -1.28
N CYS A 109 -5.98 10.23 0.05
CA CYS A 109 -7.06 9.83 0.94
C CYS A 109 -6.99 10.48 2.32
N SER A 110 -8.11 10.40 3.04
CA SER A 110 -8.14 10.62 4.48
C SER A 110 -8.81 9.43 5.15
N ALA A 111 -8.06 8.70 5.97
CA ALA A 111 -8.61 7.63 6.79
C ALA A 111 -9.59 8.15 7.85
N LEU A 112 -9.55 9.45 8.19
CA LEU A 112 -10.47 10.08 9.15
C LEU A 112 -11.85 10.32 8.53
N SER A 113 -11.91 10.88 7.32
CA SER A 113 -13.18 11.15 6.62
C SER A 113 -13.66 9.98 5.76
N GLY A 114 -12.76 9.06 5.40
CA GLY A 114 -13.01 7.98 4.43
C GLY A 114 -12.84 8.39 2.97
N GLU A 115 -12.55 9.66 2.69
CA GLU A 115 -12.37 10.17 1.32
C GLU A 115 -11.19 9.49 0.61
N GLY A 116 -11.37 9.16 -0.67
CA GLY A 116 -10.35 8.53 -1.53
C GLY A 116 -10.06 7.05 -1.23
N ILE A 117 -10.53 6.49 -0.11
CA ILE A 117 -10.33 5.08 0.22
C ILE A 117 -11.01 4.18 -0.82
N LYS A 118 -12.27 4.48 -1.16
CA LYS A 118 -13.05 3.68 -2.13
C LYS A 118 -12.36 3.62 -3.50
N ASP A 119 -11.84 4.74 -3.99
CA ASP A 119 -11.17 4.82 -5.29
C ASP A 119 -9.92 3.93 -5.34
N GLY A 120 -9.14 3.92 -4.25
CA GLY A 120 -8.00 3.02 -4.09
C GLY A 120 -8.41 1.55 -4.09
N MET A 121 -9.48 1.21 -3.37
CA MET A 121 -10.00 -0.16 -3.34
C MET A 121 -10.54 -0.61 -4.71
N GLU A 122 -11.20 0.27 -5.46
CA GLU A 122 -11.66 -0.02 -6.82
C GLU A 122 -10.48 -0.31 -7.78
N TRP A 123 -9.36 0.41 -7.63
CA TRP A 123 -8.14 0.13 -8.39
C TRP A 123 -7.58 -1.26 -8.06
N ILE A 124 -7.57 -1.64 -6.77
CA ILE A 124 -7.16 -2.97 -6.33
C ILE A 124 -8.04 -4.04 -6.97
N SER A 125 -9.37 -3.87 -6.93
CA SER A 125 -10.31 -4.84 -7.49
C SER A 125 -10.10 -5.08 -8.99
N LYS A 126 -9.75 -4.03 -9.74
CA LYS A 126 -9.43 -4.13 -11.16
C LYS A 126 -8.11 -4.86 -11.42
N ASN A 127 -7.10 -4.65 -10.59
CA ASN A 127 -5.77 -5.24 -10.80
C ASN A 127 -5.69 -6.70 -10.34
N ILE A 128 -6.36 -7.08 -9.24
CA ILE A 128 -6.37 -8.48 -8.78
C ILE A 128 -7.11 -9.40 -9.76
N ARG A 129 -8.23 -8.94 -10.35
CA ARG A 129 -8.98 -9.69 -11.37
C ARG A 129 -8.14 -10.06 -12.60
N ASN A 130 -7.06 -9.32 -12.88
CA ASN A 130 -6.19 -9.56 -14.02
C ASN A 130 -5.05 -10.56 -13.71
N VAL A 131 -4.75 -10.81 -12.43
CA VAL A 131 -3.63 -11.68 -12.01
C VAL A 131 -4.08 -13.13 -11.78
N SER A 132 -5.36 -13.35 -11.48
CA SER A 132 -5.90 -14.68 -11.16
C SER A 132 -6.91 -15.15 -12.21
N GLY A 133 -6.65 -16.28 -12.87
CA GLY A 133 -7.59 -16.96 -13.77
C GLY A 133 -8.83 -17.54 -13.07
N GLY A 134 -9.69 -16.69 -12.52
CA GLY A 134 -10.89 -17.06 -11.77
C GLY A 134 -10.76 -16.92 -10.25
N PRO A 135 -11.88 -16.99 -9.50
CA PRO A 135 -11.98 -16.43 -8.16
C PRO A 135 -11.31 -17.35 -7.13
N ARG A 136 -10.06 -17.07 -6.76
CA ARG A 136 -9.49 -17.52 -5.49
C ARG A 136 -9.69 -16.41 -4.46
N ILE A 137 -10.73 -16.58 -3.65
CA ILE A 137 -11.13 -15.67 -2.59
C ILE A 137 -10.26 -15.94 -1.36
N GLN A 138 -9.05 -15.40 -1.35
CA GLN A 138 -8.28 -15.06 -0.15
C GLN A 138 -7.13 -14.16 -0.60
N THR A 139 -7.42 -12.88 -0.78
CA THR A 139 -6.37 -11.93 -1.14
C THR A 139 -5.66 -11.51 0.12
N SER A 140 -4.32 -11.58 0.18
CA SER A 140 -3.58 -10.96 1.27
C SER A 140 -3.03 -9.60 0.83
N SER A 141 -3.29 -8.56 1.61
CA SER A 141 -2.70 -7.24 1.39
C SER A 141 -1.87 -6.80 2.57
N PHE A 142 -0.62 -6.44 2.32
CA PHE A 142 0.30 -5.94 3.34
C PHE A 142 0.13 -4.43 3.48
N GLN A 143 -0.26 -3.94 4.66
CA GLN A 143 -0.33 -2.51 4.97
C GLN A 143 0.87 -2.09 5.81
N THR A 144 1.73 -1.22 5.28
CA THR A 144 2.76 -0.53 6.07
C THR A 144 2.27 0.86 6.43
N SER A 145 1.98 1.06 7.71
CA SER A 145 1.79 2.40 8.25
C SER A 145 3.14 2.90 8.77
N VAL A 146 3.78 3.81 8.03
CA VAL A 146 5.01 4.48 8.53
C VAL A 146 4.68 5.51 9.61
N SER A 147 3.40 5.74 9.91
CA SER A 147 2.94 6.60 11.00
C SER A 147 3.17 5.94 12.37
N SER A 148 4.24 6.37 13.02
CA SER A 148 4.39 6.36 14.49
C SER A 148 3.35 7.24 15.16
#